data_AF-A0A0C2XK21-F1
#
_entry.id   AF-A0A0C2XK21-F1
#
_cell.length_a   1.000
_cell.length_b   1.000
_cell.length_c   1.000
_cell.angle_alpha   90.00
_cell.angle_beta   90.00
_cell.angle_gamma   90.00
#
_symmetry.space_group_name_H-M   'P 1'
#
loop_
_entity.id
_entity.type
_entity.pdbx_description
1 polymer ?
#
loop_
_entity_poly.entity_id
_entity_poly.type
_entity_poly.pdbx_seq_one_letter_code
_entity_poly.pdbx_strand_id
1 'polypeptide(L)'
;MILVIFNPRTVRKAYKRKALETHPDRLGPSASKSQRENAQTHFQKIREAFVVLSDANKRRAYDASLATQTGSESKPFHKPDCKASDEQLSKMRDRTEWAQQQRKRDEERINAMREKDKQAKDEENRKAREAKMTQEFVQDLFAVNPEWDERRKRVSQQTAQREKVKSRQWSLPT
;
A
#
# COMPACT_ATOMS: atom_id res chain seq x y z
N MET A 1 31.06 18.64 8.91
CA MET A 1 30.53 19.41 7.77
C MET A 1 30.08 18.43 6.70
N ILE A 2 28.78 18.28 6.47
CA ILE A 2 28.27 17.34 5.47
C ILE A 2 28.53 17.96 4.10
N LEU A 3 29.61 17.54 3.45
CA LEU A 3 29.89 17.89 2.07
C LEU A 3 28.98 17.03 1.17
N VAL A 4 27.68 17.35 1.16
CA VAL A 4 26.74 16.76 0.19
C VAL A 4 27.21 17.23 -1.18
N ILE A 5 27.73 16.30 -1.98
CA ILE A 5 28.15 16.56 -3.35
C ILE A 5 26.89 16.88 -4.18
N PHE A 6 26.53 18.15 -4.22
CA PHE A 6 25.35 18.63 -4.94
C PHE A 6 25.69 18.73 -6.44
N ASN A 7 25.15 17.81 -7.24
CA ASN A 7 25.37 17.79 -8.68
C ASN A 7 24.50 18.86 -9.37
N PRO A 8 25.04 19.74 -10.24
CA PRO A 8 24.24 20.77 -10.93
C PRO A 8 23.05 20.21 -11.72
N ARG A 9 23.13 18.96 -12.19
CA ARG A 9 22.03 18.28 -12.89
C ARG A 9 20.84 18.00 -11.97
N THR A 10 21.07 17.66 -10.70
CA THR A 10 19.98 17.38 -9.74
C THR A 10 19.27 18.66 -9.32
N VAL A 11 20.02 19.77 -9.17
CA VAL A 11 19.46 21.10 -8.86
C VAL A 11 18.49 21.56 -9.94
N ARG A 12 18.90 21.46 -11.21
CA ARG A 12 18.07 21.86 -12.36
C ARG A 12 16.80 21.02 -12.46
N LYS A 13 16.89 19.71 -12.23
CA LYS A 13 15.72 18.82 -12.18
C LYS A 13 14.77 19.17 -11.04
N ALA A 14 15.29 19.40 -9.85
CA ALA A 14 14.50 19.79 -8.68
C ALA A 14 13.81 21.15 -8.88
N TYR A 15 14.52 22.13 -9.44
CA TYR A 15 13.97 23.44 -9.80
C TYR A 15 12.83 23.31 -10.80
N LYS A 16 13.02 22.58 -11.91
CA LYS A 16 11.97 22.38 -12.91
C LYS A 16 10.70 21.78 -12.31
N ARG A 17 10.85 20.76 -11.45
CA ARG A 17 9.71 20.13 -10.77
C ARG A 17 8.98 21.12 -9.86
N LYS A 18 9.73 21.86 -9.03
CA LYS A 18 9.16 22.83 -8.08
C LYS A 18 8.53 24.04 -8.78
N ALA A 19 9.15 24.56 -9.83
CA ALA A 19 8.61 25.63 -10.65
C ALA A 19 7.27 25.25 -11.28
N LEU A 20 7.15 24.01 -11.79
CA LEU A 20 5.88 23.51 -12.33
C LEU A 20 4.82 23.28 -11.25
N GLU A 21 5.19 22.87 -10.04
CA GLU A 21 4.26 22.71 -8.91
C GLU A 21 3.68 24.08 -8.49
N THR A 22 4.48 25.14 -8.52
CA THR A 22 4.13 26.47 -7.99
C THR A 22 3.82 27.51 -9.08
N HIS A 23 3.62 27.08 -10.32
CA HIS A 23 3.37 28.02 -11.42
C HIS A 23 1.98 28.67 -11.28
N PRO A 24 1.87 30.01 -11.33
CA PRO A 24 0.58 30.71 -11.16
C PRO A 24 -0.43 30.39 -12.27
N ASP A 25 0.03 29.94 -13.45
CA ASP A 25 -0.83 29.52 -14.58
C ASP A 25 -1.53 28.17 -14.35
N ARG A 26 -1.07 27.34 -13.40
CA ARG A 26 -1.81 26.12 -13.01
C ARG A 26 -2.99 26.42 -12.10
N LEU A 27 -3.11 27.66 -11.62
CA LEU A 27 -4.29 28.10 -10.89
C LEU A 27 -5.36 28.47 -11.91
N GLY A 28 -6.41 27.65 -12.01
CA GLY A 28 -7.51 27.89 -12.93
C GLY A 28 -8.16 29.28 -12.74
N PRO A 29 -9.02 29.72 -13.67
CA PRO A 29 -9.66 31.04 -13.64
C PRO A 29 -10.46 31.30 -12.35
N SER A 30 -10.90 30.24 -11.66
CA SER A 30 -11.63 30.28 -10.38
C SER A 30 -10.77 30.50 -9.13
N ALA A 31 -9.43 30.59 -9.25
CA ALA A 31 -8.56 30.76 -8.08
C ALA A 31 -8.65 32.17 -7.48
N SER A 32 -8.70 32.25 -6.14
CA SER A 32 -8.76 33.52 -5.41
C SER A 32 -7.47 34.33 -5.58
N LYS A 33 -7.57 35.67 -5.55
CA LYS A 33 -6.44 36.61 -5.65
C LYS A 33 -5.32 36.28 -4.64
N SER A 34 -5.69 35.90 -3.42
CA SER A 34 -4.74 35.48 -2.37
C SER A 34 -3.96 34.21 -2.74
N GLN A 35 -4.59 33.24 -3.41
CA GLN A 35 -3.91 32.01 -3.83
C GLN A 35 -2.87 32.29 -4.93
N ARG A 36 -3.17 33.22 -5.84
CA ARG A 36 -2.23 33.66 -6.88
C ARG A 36 -1.02 34.37 -6.29
N GLU A 37 -1.23 35.25 -5.32
CA GLU A 37 -0.15 35.96 -4.60
C GLU A 37 0.73 35.00 -3.79
N ASN A 38 0.12 34.02 -3.12
CA ASN A 38 0.84 32.97 -2.42
C ASN A 38 1.68 32.13 -3.38
N ALA A 39 1.12 31.69 -4.51
CA ALA A 39 1.88 30.94 -5.52
C ALA A 39 3.04 31.78 -6.10
N GLN A 40 2.82 33.05 -6.38
CA GLN A 40 3.86 33.97 -6.84
C GLN A 40 4.99 34.12 -5.81
N THR A 41 4.65 34.27 -4.54
CA THR A 41 5.63 34.38 -3.45
C THR A 41 6.46 33.10 -3.33
N HIS A 42 5.84 31.94 -3.42
CA HIS A 42 6.55 30.66 -3.38
C HIS A 42 7.43 30.45 -4.62
N PHE A 43 6.94 30.85 -5.80
CA PHE A 43 7.72 30.79 -7.04
C PHE A 43 8.97 31.68 -6.97
N GLN A 44 8.83 32.88 -6.41
CA GLN A 44 9.94 33.80 -6.17
C GLN A 44 10.99 33.18 -5.23
N LYS A 45 10.57 32.57 -4.12
CA LYS A 45 11.46 31.85 -3.20
C LYS A 45 12.21 30.69 -3.87
N ILE A 46 11.51 29.90 -4.69
CA ILE A 46 12.13 28.80 -5.45
C ILE A 46 13.18 29.33 -6.43
N ARG A 47 12.90 30.46 -7.09
CA ARG A 47 13.83 31.13 -8.00
C ARG A 47 15.08 31.64 -7.27
N GLU A 48 14.91 32.28 -6.12
CA GLU A 48 16.02 32.77 -5.29
C GLU A 48 16.90 31.62 -4.79
N ALA A 49 16.29 30.55 -4.28
CA ALA A 49 17.00 29.35 -3.86
C ALA A 49 17.80 28.74 -5.02
N PHE A 50 17.25 28.71 -6.23
CA PHE A 50 17.98 28.22 -7.41
C PHE A 50 19.20 29.08 -7.74
N VAL A 51 19.10 30.42 -7.67
CA VAL A 51 20.23 31.32 -7.93
C VAL A 51 21.38 31.04 -6.96
N VAL A 52 21.09 30.80 -5.69
CA VAL A 52 22.10 30.48 -4.67
C VAL A 52 22.67 29.06 -4.86
N LEU A 53 21.82 28.06 -5.14
CA LEU A 53 22.23 26.66 -5.25
C LEU A 53 22.90 26.30 -6.59
N SER A 54 22.70 27.11 -7.63
CA SER A 54 23.26 26.89 -8.96
C SER A 54 24.76 27.19 -9.05
N ASP A 55 25.27 28.10 -8.21
CA ASP A 55 26.67 28.53 -8.17
C ASP A 55 27.32 28.09 -6.86
N ALA A 56 28.41 27.33 -6.97
CA ALA A 56 29.13 26.80 -5.82
C ALA A 56 29.70 27.91 -4.91
N ASN A 57 30.06 29.07 -5.47
CA ASN A 57 30.58 30.19 -4.70
C ASN A 57 29.48 30.88 -3.90
N LYS A 58 28.31 31.11 -4.52
CA LYS A 58 27.13 31.69 -3.84
C LYS A 58 26.63 30.79 -2.73
N ARG A 59 26.59 29.47 -2.97
CA ARG A 59 26.24 28.49 -1.95
C ARG A 59 27.21 28.54 -0.78
N ARG A 60 28.52 28.53 -1.04
CA ARG A 60 29.53 28.58 0.02
C ARG A 60 29.43 29.86 0.86
N ALA A 61 29.22 31.01 0.20
CA ALA A 61 29.00 32.28 0.90
C ALA A 61 27.71 32.24 1.75
N TYR A 62 26.64 31.65 1.23
CA TYR A 62 25.38 31.48 1.96
C TYR A 62 25.56 30.56 3.18
N ASP A 63 26.17 29.39 3.01
CA ASP A 63 26.45 28.42 4.08
C ASP A 63 27.36 29.03 5.15
N ALA A 64 28.36 29.84 4.76
CA ALA A 64 29.22 30.56 5.69
C ALA A 64 28.45 31.63 6.47
N SER A 65 27.61 32.42 5.80
CA SER A 65 26.75 33.43 6.44
C SER A 65 25.75 32.80 7.41
N LEU A 66 25.23 31.62 7.06
CA LEU A 66 24.34 30.85 7.91
C LEU A 66 25.07 30.35 9.14
N ALA A 67 26.27 29.78 8.98
CA ALA A 67 27.10 29.33 10.10
C ALA A 67 27.42 30.47 11.08
N THR A 68 27.71 31.68 10.58
CA THR A 68 27.93 32.86 11.44
C THR A 68 26.67 33.35 12.13
N GLN A 69 25.51 33.31 11.46
CA GLN A 69 24.22 33.69 12.06
C GLN A 69 23.76 32.67 13.11
N THR A 70 24.01 31.37 12.89
CA THR A 70 23.69 30.31 13.85
C THR A 70 24.74 30.16 14.96
N GLY A 71 25.92 30.74 14.78
CA GLY A 71 27.04 30.68 15.73
C GLY A 71 26.98 31.71 16.87
N SER A 72 26.18 32.77 16.73
CA SER A 72 26.06 33.85 17.74
C SER A 72 24.68 34.00 18.36
N GLU A 73 23.70 33.18 18.01
CA GLU A 73 22.39 33.17 18.65
C GLU A 73 21.87 31.75 18.83
N SER A 74 22.47 30.99 19.75
CA SER A 74 21.65 30.10 20.58
C SER A 74 20.84 30.96 21.54
N LYS A 75 19.87 31.74 21.02
CA LYS A 75 18.69 32.03 21.81
C LYS A 75 18.14 30.64 22.16
N PRO A 76 18.07 30.24 23.44
CA PRO A 76 17.32 29.06 23.80
C PRO A 76 16.00 29.22 23.08
N PHE A 77 15.59 28.22 22.31
CA PHE A 77 14.25 28.20 21.76
C PHE A 77 13.34 28.41 22.97
N HIS A 78 12.85 29.64 23.18
CA HIS A 78 11.79 29.90 24.12
C HIS A 78 10.66 29.14 23.49
N LYS A 79 10.50 27.88 23.92
CA LYS A 79 9.21 27.24 23.87
C LYS A 79 8.30 28.34 24.40
N PRO A 80 7.37 28.88 23.59
CA PRO A 80 6.34 29.69 24.21
C PRO A 80 5.87 28.85 25.38
N ASP A 81 5.73 29.46 26.56
CA ASP A 81 5.17 28.79 27.72
C ASP A 81 3.71 28.45 27.37
N CYS A 82 3.53 27.51 26.44
CA CYS A 82 2.30 26.87 26.11
C CYS A 82 2.12 25.91 27.26
N LYS A 83 1.58 26.44 28.35
CA LYS A 83 0.44 25.75 28.92
C LYS A 83 -0.55 25.67 27.76
N ALA A 84 -0.43 24.60 26.97
CA ALA A 84 -1.41 24.27 25.97
C ALA A 84 -2.73 24.39 26.72
N SER A 85 -3.59 25.32 26.29
CA SER A 85 -4.90 25.49 26.91
C SER A 85 -5.49 24.09 27.07
N ASP A 86 -6.16 23.78 28.18
CA ASP A 86 -6.68 22.42 28.42
C ASP A 86 -7.47 21.89 27.21
N GLU A 87 -8.06 22.80 26.43
CA GLU A 87 -8.73 22.52 25.17
C GLU A 87 -7.80 22.06 24.02
N GLN A 88 -6.58 22.58 23.91
CA GLN A 88 -5.56 22.10 22.96
C GLN A 88 -5.03 20.72 23.35
N LEU A 89 -4.89 20.43 24.65
CA LEU A 89 -4.54 19.10 25.14
C LEU A 89 -5.67 18.09 24.90
N SER A 90 -6.93 18.50 25.10
CA SER A 90 -8.10 17.68 24.74
C SER A 90 -8.08 17.35 23.25
N LYS A 91 -7.93 18.36 22.38
CA LYS A 91 -7.88 18.15 20.92
C LYS A 91 -6.72 17.25 20.48
N MET A 92 -5.57 17.33 21.17
CA MET A 92 -4.45 16.42 20.92
C MET A 92 -4.76 14.99 21.39
N ARG A 93 -5.37 14.82 22.57
CA ARG A 93 -5.82 13.52 23.09
C ARG A 93 -6.87 12.91 22.17
N ASP A 94 -7.90 13.66 21.80
CA ASP A 94 -8.95 13.27 20.85
C ASP A 94 -8.32 12.82 19.52
N ARG A 95 -7.29 13.52 19.03
CA ARG A 95 -6.58 13.14 17.80
C ARG A 95 -5.77 11.85 17.97
N THR A 96 -5.11 11.65 19.10
CA THR A 96 -4.37 10.41 19.39
C THR A 96 -5.29 9.23 19.68
N GLU A 97 -6.40 9.46 20.37
CA GLU A 97 -7.43 8.49 20.69
C GLU A 97 -8.16 8.07 19.42
N TRP A 98 -8.47 9.03 18.53
CA TRP A 98 -9.03 8.73 17.22
C TRP A 98 -8.07 7.86 16.39
N ALA A 99 -6.77 8.17 16.40
CA ALA A 99 -5.76 7.35 15.71
C ALA A 99 -5.58 5.95 16.33
N GLN A 100 -5.63 5.83 17.67
CA GLN A 100 -5.59 4.54 18.36
C GLN A 100 -6.84 3.72 18.10
N GLN A 101 -8.02 4.35 18.05
CA GLN A 101 -9.28 3.70 17.75
C GLN A 101 -9.32 3.16 16.31
N GLN A 102 -8.77 3.91 15.35
CA GLN A 102 -8.62 3.41 13.98
C GLN A 102 -7.66 2.21 13.93
N ARG A 103 -6.50 2.29 14.59
CA ARG A 103 -5.55 1.16 14.66
C ARG A 103 -6.17 -0.09 15.26
N LYS A 104 -6.90 0.03 16.38
CA LYS A 104 -7.62 -1.11 16.97
C LYS A 104 -8.64 -1.70 16.02
N ARG A 105 -9.44 -0.87 15.35
CA ARG A 105 -10.40 -1.34 14.35
C ARG A 105 -9.73 -2.04 13.17
N ASP A 106 -8.61 -1.50 12.70
CA ASP A 106 -7.86 -2.10 11.59
C ASP A 106 -7.20 -3.41 12.03
N GLU A 107 -6.63 -3.47 13.22
CA GLU A 107 -6.08 -4.68 13.84
C GLU A 107 -7.17 -5.75 14.04
N GLU A 108 -8.35 -5.38 14.53
CA GLU A 108 -9.51 -6.27 14.66
C GLU A 108 -9.95 -6.81 13.30
N ARG A 109 -9.99 -5.97 12.25
CA ARG A 109 -10.32 -6.42 10.89
C ARG A 109 -9.27 -7.40 10.35
N ILE A 110 -7.99 -7.10 10.55
CA ILE A 110 -6.88 -7.97 10.11
C ILE A 110 -6.92 -9.30 10.88
N ASN A 111 -7.11 -9.27 12.20
CA ASN A 111 -7.17 -10.47 13.02
C ASN A 111 -8.42 -11.30 12.70
N ALA A 112 -9.58 -10.69 12.49
CA ALA A 112 -10.78 -11.40 12.08
C ALA A 112 -10.62 -12.07 10.70
N MET A 113 -9.91 -11.44 9.76
CA MET A 113 -9.57 -12.06 8.47
C MET A 113 -8.65 -13.27 8.66
N ARG A 114 -7.57 -13.11 9.46
CA ARG A 114 -6.64 -14.21 9.77
C ARG A 114 -7.31 -15.39 10.46
N GLU A 115 -8.20 -15.14 11.42
CA GLU A 115 -8.95 -16.20 12.11
C GLU A 115 -9.91 -16.91 11.16
N LYS A 116 -10.57 -16.20 10.25
CA LYS A 116 -11.41 -16.82 9.21
C LYS A 116 -10.59 -17.69 8.27
N ASP A 117 -9.43 -17.21 7.82
CA ASP A 117 -8.53 -17.99 6.95
C ASP A 117 -8.01 -19.24 7.66
N LYS A 118 -7.69 -19.12 8.96
CA LYS A 118 -7.29 -20.25 9.80
C LYS A 118 -8.43 -21.26 9.95
N GLN A 119 -9.65 -20.81 10.25
CA GLN A 119 -10.84 -21.66 10.34
C GLN A 119 -11.14 -22.36 9.01
N ALA A 120 -11.03 -21.66 7.88
CA ALA A 120 -11.22 -22.24 6.56
C ALA A 120 -10.20 -23.34 6.28
N LYS A 121 -8.94 -23.12 6.67
CA LYS A 121 -7.87 -24.10 6.52
C LYS A 121 -8.02 -25.30 7.46
N ASP A 122 -8.46 -25.07 8.70
CA ASP A 122 -8.76 -26.15 9.65
C ASP A 122 -9.96 -26.98 9.19
N GLU A 123 -10.99 -26.35 8.63
CA GLU A 123 -12.15 -27.01 8.02
C GLU A 123 -11.75 -27.84 6.79
N GLU A 124 -10.90 -27.29 5.92
CA GLU A 124 -10.34 -28.00 4.77
C GLU A 124 -9.52 -29.22 5.22
N ASN A 125 -8.64 -29.05 6.22
CA ASN A 125 -7.87 -30.14 6.79
C ASN A 125 -8.77 -31.21 7.43
N ARG A 126 -9.85 -30.82 8.11
CA ARG A 126 -10.82 -31.77 8.68
C ARG A 126 -11.51 -32.56 7.57
N LYS A 127 -12.03 -31.87 6.56
CA LYS A 127 -12.65 -32.51 5.38
C LYS A 127 -11.68 -33.42 4.66
N ALA A 128 -10.42 -33.05 4.53
CA ALA A 128 -9.38 -33.89 3.94
C ALA A 128 -9.13 -35.15 4.77
N ARG A 129 -9.11 -35.06 6.11
CA ARG A 129 -9.02 -36.23 6.99
C ARG A 129 -10.24 -37.14 6.85
N GLU A 130 -11.44 -36.58 6.86
CA GLU A 130 -12.69 -37.33 6.67
C GLU A 130 -12.75 -37.98 5.28
N ALA A 131 -12.35 -37.27 4.22
CA ALA A 131 -12.26 -37.81 2.87
C ALA A 131 -11.23 -38.94 2.79
N LYS A 132 -10.09 -38.80 3.46
CA LYS A 132 -9.08 -39.85 3.53
C LYS A 132 -9.60 -41.08 4.27
N MET A 133 -10.24 -40.90 5.43
CA MET A 133 -10.85 -41.98 6.22
C MET A 133 -11.96 -42.69 5.45
N THR A 134 -12.84 -41.94 4.77
CA THR A 134 -13.91 -42.54 3.97
C THR A 134 -13.35 -43.24 2.74
N GLN A 135 -12.30 -42.71 2.12
CA GLN A 135 -11.61 -43.37 1.01
C GLN A 135 -10.95 -44.68 1.46
N GLU A 136 -10.25 -44.70 2.59
CA GLU A 136 -9.66 -45.91 3.19
C GLU A 136 -10.75 -46.93 3.51
N PHE A 137 -11.83 -46.52 4.19
CA PHE A 137 -12.96 -47.40 4.49
C PHE A 137 -13.61 -47.99 3.23
N VAL A 138 -13.79 -47.18 2.19
CA VAL A 138 -14.33 -47.65 0.91
C VAL A 138 -13.38 -48.64 0.24
N GLN A 139 -12.07 -48.43 0.31
CA GLN A 139 -11.08 -49.39 -0.21
C GLN A 139 -11.17 -50.72 0.54
N ASP A 140 -11.24 -50.69 1.87
CA ASP A 140 -11.37 -51.90 2.70
C ASP A 140 -12.66 -52.67 2.35
N LEU A 141 -13.78 -51.97 2.15
CA LEU A 141 -15.03 -52.60 1.70
C LEU A 141 -14.90 -53.30 0.34
N PHE A 142 -14.18 -52.70 -0.60
CA PHE A 142 -13.93 -53.32 -1.91
C PHE A 142 -12.97 -54.50 -1.84
N ALA A 143 -12.01 -54.49 -0.91
CA ALA A 143 -11.12 -55.62 -0.67
C ALA A 143 -11.87 -56.85 -0.14
N VAL A 144 -12.92 -56.64 0.67
CA VAL A 144 -13.77 -57.71 1.21
C VAL A 144 -14.76 -58.26 0.17
N ASN A 145 -15.20 -57.44 -0.79
CA ASN A 145 -16.16 -57.85 -1.82
C ASN A 145 -15.67 -57.57 -3.26
N PRO A 146 -14.88 -58.49 -3.85
CA PRO A 146 -14.28 -58.28 -5.17
C PRO A 146 -15.30 -58.23 -6.30
N GLU A 147 -16.45 -58.92 -6.17
CA GLU A 147 -17.51 -58.91 -7.21
C GLU A 147 -18.09 -57.50 -7.43
N TRP A 148 -18.04 -56.62 -6.42
CA TRP A 148 -18.57 -55.26 -6.52
C TRP A 148 -17.70 -54.35 -7.39
N ASP A 149 -16.38 -54.52 -7.34
CA ASP A 149 -15.44 -53.76 -8.19
C ASP A 149 -15.58 -54.17 -9.66
N GLU A 150 -15.75 -55.47 -9.91
CA GLU A 150 -16.05 -55.99 -11.25
C GLU A 150 -17.36 -55.46 -11.82
N ARG A 151 -18.42 -55.42 -10.99
CA ARG A 151 -19.73 -54.90 -11.39
C ARG A 151 -19.66 -53.43 -11.78
N ARG A 152 -18.89 -52.62 -11.04
CA ARG A 152 -18.64 -51.21 -11.36
C ARG A 152 -17.88 -51.04 -12.68
N LYS A 153 -16.82 -51.83 -12.92
CA LYS A 153 -16.06 -51.82 -14.20
C LYS A 153 -16.95 -52.18 -15.38
N ARG A 154 -17.82 -53.20 -15.24
CA ARG A 154 -18.81 -53.57 -16.28
C ARG A 154 -19.77 -52.43 -16.58
N VAL A 155 -20.33 -51.78 -15.55
CA VAL A 155 -21.24 -50.63 -15.73
C VAL A 155 -20.51 -49.47 -16.41
N SER A 156 -19.29 -49.14 -16.01
CA SER A 156 -18.49 -48.07 -16.61
C SER A 156 -18.11 -48.37 -18.08
N GLN A 157 -17.77 -49.62 -18.40
CA GLN A 157 -17.56 -50.06 -19.78
C GLN A 157 -18.85 -49.96 -20.59
N GLN A 158 -20.00 -50.33 -20.03
CA GLN A 158 -21.30 -50.20 -20.69
C GLN A 158 -21.68 -48.73 -20.91
N THR A 159 -21.45 -47.83 -19.95
CA THR A 159 -21.71 -46.39 -20.15
C THR A 159 -20.78 -45.81 -21.21
N ALA A 160 -19.50 -46.17 -21.21
CA ALA A 160 -18.54 -45.73 -22.23
C ALA A 160 -18.89 -46.29 -23.63
N GLN A 161 -19.36 -47.55 -23.70
CA GLN A 161 -19.86 -48.12 -24.95
C GLN A 161 -21.13 -47.40 -25.42
N ARG A 162 -22.07 -47.09 -24.52
CA ARG A 162 -23.28 -46.32 -24.84
C ARG A 162 -22.95 -44.91 -25.31
N GLU A 163 -21.97 -44.25 -24.69
CA GLU A 163 -21.49 -42.93 -25.13
C GLU A 163 -20.77 -42.99 -26.47
N LYS A 164 -19.97 -44.03 -26.74
CA LYS A 164 -19.32 -44.26 -28.04
C LYS A 164 -20.34 -44.56 -29.15
N VAL A 165 -21.37 -45.34 -28.85
CA VAL A 165 -22.48 -45.62 -29.78
C VAL A 165 -23.27 -44.34 -30.04
N LYS A 166 -23.59 -43.58 -28.98
CA LYS A 166 -24.25 -42.28 -29.08
C LYS A 166 -23.40 -41.34 -29.94
N SER A 167 -22.12 -41.12 -29.62
CA SER A 167 -21.25 -40.21 -30.39
C SER A 167 -21.11 -40.64 -31.85
N ARG A 168 -20.97 -41.93 -32.15
CA ARG A 168 -20.98 -42.45 -33.54
C ARG A 168 -22.29 -42.16 -34.26
N GLN A 169 -23.43 -42.26 -33.56
CA GLN A 169 -24.75 -41.98 -34.12
C GLN A 169 -24.97 -40.48 -34.41
N TRP A 170 -24.29 -39.59 -33.71
CA TRP A 170 -24.28 -38.13 -33.96
C TRP A 170 -23.21 -37.66 -34.96
N SER A 171 -22.37 -38.55 -35.50
CA SER A 171 -21.21 -38.22 -36.35
C SER A 171 -21.37 -38.61 -37.84
N LEU A 172 -22.51 -39.15 -38.25
CA LEU A 172 -22.78 -39.50 -39.65
C LEU A 172 -23.21 -38.22 -40.41
N PRO A 173 -22.49 -37.79 -41.47
CA PRO A 173 -22.92 -36.66 -42.28
C PRO A 173 -24.17 -37.03 -43.10
N THR A 174 -25.14 -36.11 -43.12
CA THR A 174 -26.41 -36.21 -43.85
C THR A 174 -26.22 -36.21 -45.36
#